data_AF-A0A6A8MM49-F1
#
_entry.id   AF-A0A6A8MM49-F1
#
_cell.length_a   1.000
_cell.length_b   1.000
_cell.length_c   1.000
_cell.angle_alpha   90.00
_cell.angle_beta   90.00
_cell.angle_gamma   90.00
#
_symmetry.space_group_name_H-M   'P 1'
#
loop_
_entity.id
_entity.type
_entity.pdbx_description
1 polymer ?
#
loop_
_entity_poly.entity_id
_entity_poly.type
_entity_poly.pdbx_seq_one_letter_code
_entity_poly.pdbx_strand_id
1 'polypeptide(L)'
;MLVAISIPISAFAEPMIELSTSQTEIQSLDSVLVIGKITGVSIFKPVTITLIAPDGEVIYAPELPFDDDGVFKRLIHPPLPSFKDGTYTVIASHEDTEKTAQIQFTVIGSTISPTKSPIQSQDPDMIDDKPSAITLSTETTFGDNKIIVTGSTISSTTDITFTVTSPNGNLISIAQVTPGTDGEFSTEIISGGQLWKEDGFYTITANQGLSSEHKQSVQVEISNGVVVPEFGPIAVMILVVAIISIIAVSSKSRLSIIPRY
;
A
#
# COMPACT_ATOMS: atom_id res chain seq x y z
N MET A 1 -4.67 66.50 -24.76
CA MET A 1 -5.58 65.58 -24.05
C MET A 1 -5.00 64.19 -24.20
N LEU A 2 -4.20 63.73 -23.22
CA LEU A 2 -3.56 62.42 -23.25
C LEU A 2 -4.49 61.45 -22.53
N VAL A 3 -5.01 60.44 -23.24
CA VAL A 3 -5.82 59.37 -22.64
C VAL A 3 -4.85 58.31 -22.15
N ALA A 4 -4.69 58.20 -20.83
CA ALA A 4 -3.98 57.09 -20.21
C ALA A 4 -4.90 55.87 -20.20
N ILE A 5 -4.57 54.84 -20.99
CA ILE A 5 -5.25 53.55 -20.98
C ILE A 5 -4.68 52.77 -19.78
N SER A 6 -5.47 52.61 -18.73
CA SER A 6 -5.14 51.71 -17.62
C SER A 6 -5.35 50.28 -18.08
N ILE A 7 -4.26 49.55 -18.30
CA ILE A 7 -4.30 48.09 -18.44
C ILE A 7 -4.48 47.54 -17.03
N PRO A 8 -5.52 46.73 -16.73
CA PRO A 8 -5.58 46.05 -15.45
C PRO A 8 -4.43 45.05 -15.41
N ILE A 9 -3.49 45.27 -14.49
CA ILE A 9 -2.47 44.28 -14.15
C ILE A 9 -3.26 43.12 -13.53
N SER A 10 -3.40 42.03 -14.28
CA SER A 10 -3.95 40.78 -13.75
C SER A 10 -3.04 40.34 -12.62
N ALA A 11 -3.51 40.49 -11.38
CA ALA A 11 -2.81 40.00 -10.21
C ALA A 11 -2.84 38.47 -10.25
N PHE A 12 -1.80 37.85 -10.80
CA PHE A 12 -1.57 36.42 -10.61
C PHE A 12 -1.35 36.22 -9.12
N ALA A 13 -2.25 35.48 -8.47
CA ALA A 13 -2.09 35.12 -7.06
C ALA A 13 -0.79 34.30 -6.91
N GLU A 14 0.04 34.67 -5.94
CA GLU A 14 1.26 33.91 -5.63
C GLU A 14 0.87 32.47 -5.25
N PRO A 15 1.63 31.46 -5.73
CA PRO A 15 1.38 30.08 -5.37
C PRO A 15 1.45 29.90 -3.84
N MET A 16 0.41 29.33 -3.25
CA MET A 16 0.31 29.15 -1.81
C MET A 16 -0.39 27.83 -1.49
N ILE A 17 0.13 27.12 -0.50
CA ILE A 17 -0.46 25.90 0.04
C ILE A 17 -0.70 26.06 1.55
N GLU A 18 -1.85 25.57 2.01
CA GLU A 18 -2.25 25.57 3.41
C GLU A 18 -2.74 24.18 3.82
N LEU A 19 -2.54 23.83 5.09
CA LEU A 19 -3.01 22.59 5.70
C LEU A 19 -3.79 22.90 6.98
N SER A 20 -4.78 22.06 7.25
CA SER A 20 -5.60 22.13 8.45
C SER A 20 -6.03 20.72 8.88
N THR A 21 -6.23 20.57 10.19
CA THR A 21 -6.86 19.41 10.82
C THR A 21 -7.70 19.90 11.99
N SER A 22 -8.82 19.22 12.26
CA SER A 22 -9.61 19.47 13.47
C SER A 22 -9.13 18.62 14.66
N GLN A 23 -8.27 17.64 14.41
CA GLN A 23 -7.80 16.67 15.40
C GLN A 23 -6.32 16.93 15.70
N THR A 24 -6.04 17.47 16.89
CA THR A 24 -4.69 17.76 17.37
C THR A 24 -4.13 16.66 18.27
N GLU A 25 -5.00 15.81 18.82
CA GLU A 25 -4.67 14.66 19.63
C GLU A 25 -5.59 13.49 19.25
N ILE A 26 -5.02 12.29 19.10
CA ILE A 26 -5.73 11.07 18.71
C ILE A 26 -5.21 9.84 19.46
N GLN A 27 -6.01 8.78 19.55
CA GLN A 27 -5.52 7.49 20.03
C GLN A 27 -4.66 6.78 18.97
N SER A 28 -3.87 5.78 19.38
CA SER A 28 -2.96 5.03 18.49
C SER A 28 -3.59 4.39 17.24
N LEU A 29 -4.92 4.28 17.20
CA LEU A 29 -5.70 3.63 16.14
C LEU A 29 -6.66 4.58 15.41
N ASP A 30 -6.79 5.79 15.94
CA ASP A 30 -7.66 6.80 15.37
C ASP A 30 -7.06 7.38 14.10
N SER A 31 -7.92 8.02 13.31
CA SER A 31 -7.56 8.56 11.99
C SER A 31 -7.73 10.06 11.95
N VAL A 32 -6.74 10.75 11.39
CA VAL A 32 -6.72 12.22 11.32
C VAL A 32 -7.15 12.67 9.93
N LEU A 33 -8.25 13.41 9.84
CA LEU A 33 -8.63 14.06 8.59
C LEU A 33 -7.80 15.33 8.39
N VAL A 34 -6.98 15.34 7.34
CA VAL A 34 -6.21 16.49 6.89
C VAL A 34 -6.90 17.09 5.67
N ILE A 35 -7.09 18.41 5.70
CA ILE A 35 -7.67 19.19 4.61
C ILE A 35 -6.66 20.25 4.24
N GLY A 36 -6.35 20.38 2.96
CA GLY A 36 -5.50 21.44 2.45
C GLY A 36 -6.14 22.21 1.31
N LYS A 37 -5.60 23.40 1.09
CA LYS A 37 -5.99 24.30 0.01
C LYS A 37 -4.73 24.79 -0.69
N ILE A 38 -4.71 24.71 -2.01
CA ILE A 38 -3.63 25.22 -2.85
C ILE A 38 -4.18 26.19 -3.89
N THR A 39 -3.47 27.30 -4.11
CA THR A 39 -3.85 28.33 -5.09
C THR A 39 -2.65 28.72 -5.92
N GLY A 40 -2.87 29.21 -7.15
CA GLY A 40 -1.80 29.73 -8.01
C GLY A 40 -0.92 28.65 -8.66
N VAL A 41 -1.40 27.40 -8.75
CA VAL A 41 -0.66 26.26 -9.29
C VAL A 41 -1.37 25.59 -10.47
N SER A 42 -0.65 24.74 -11.20
CA SER A 42 -1.21 23.94 -12.30
C SER A 42 -2.06 22.79 -11.78
N ILE A 43 -3.36 22.76 -12.11
CA ILE A 43 -4.32 21.73 -11.65
C ILE A 43 -3.98 20.28 -12.07
N PHE A 44 -3.06 20.12 -13.03
CA PHE A 44 -2.66 18.80 -13.54
C PHE A 44 -1.49 18.17 -12.76
N LYS A 45 -0.84 18.93 -11.88
CA LYS A 45 0.24 18.42 -11.04
C LYS A 45 -0.32 18.09 -9.65
N PRO A 46 -0.04 16.91 -9.09
CA PRO A 46 -0.56 16.54 -7.78
C PRO A 46 0.21 17.20 -6.63
N VAL A 47 -0.42 17.27 -5.45
CA VAL A 47 0.22 17.66 -4.19
C VAL A 47 0.83 16.42 -3.53
N THR A 48 2.07 16.49 -3.11
CA THR A 48 2.69 15.45 -2.28
C THR A 48 2.38 15.72 -0.81
N ILE A 49 1.81 14.74 -0.12
CA ILE A 49 1.68 14.73 1.34
C ILE A 49 2.76 13.84 1.91
N THR A 50 3.45 14.26 2.96
CA THR A 50 4.45 13.45 3.67
C THR A 50 4.07 13.35 5.14
N LEU A 51 3.90 12.14 5.65
CA LEU A 51 3.73 11.90 7.09
C LEU A 51 5.06 11.49 7.72
N ILE A 52 5.47 12.23 8.75
CA ILE A 52 6.71 12.02 9.50
C ILE A 52 6.37 11.59 10.93
N ALA A 53 6.98 10.49 11.37
CA ALA A 53 6.86 9.93 12.71
C ALA A 53 7.62 10.77 13.76
N PRO A 54 7.36 10.56 15.07
CA PRO A 54 8.03 11.29 16.15
C PRO A 54 9.56 11.07 16.21
N ASP A 55 10.04 9.94 15.69
CA ASP A 55 11.46 9.60 15.55
C ASP A 55 12.10 10.22 14.29
N GLY A 56 11.34 10.96 13.48
CA GLY A 56 11.79 11.62 12.27
C GLY A 56 11.72 10.74 11.01
N GLU A 57 11.24 9.50 11.12
CA GLU A 57 11.07 8.60 9.98
C GLU A 57 9.91 9.04 9.09
N VAL A 58 10.11 9.02 7.76
CA VAL A 58 9.00 9.23 6.81
C VAL A 58 8.21 7.93 6.72
N ILE A 59 6.93 7.99 7.11
CA ILE A 59 6.04 6.83 7.16
C ILE A 59 5.45 6.56 5.78
N TYR A 60 4.94 7.59 5.10
CA TYR A 60 4.44 7.48 3.73
C TYR A 60 4.32 8.87 3.07
N ALA A 61 4.41 8.91 1.74
CA ALA A 61 4.45 10.15 0.95
C ALA A 61 3.61 10.14 -0.35
N PRO A 62 2.26 10.14 -0.29
CA PRO A 62 1.41 9.98 -1.47
C PRO A 62 1.24 11.29 -2.24
N GLU A 63 1.00 11.15 -3.55
CA GLU A 63 0.55 12.24 -4.41
C GLU A 63 -0.98 12.27 -4.49
N LEU A 64 -1.57 13.45 -4.31
CA LEU A 64 -3.02 13.66 -4.29
C LEU A 64 -3.44 14.68 -5.35
N PRO A 65 -4.48 14.38 -6.15
CA PRO A 65 -5.15 15.41 -6.93
C PRO A 65 -5.91 16.36 -5.99
N PHE A 66 -6.21 17.55 -6.51
CA PHE A 66 -7.08 18.54 -5.87
C PHE A 66 -8.21 18.95 -6.81
N ASP A 67 -9.30 19.47 -6.26
CA ASP A 67 -10.45 19.92 -7.05
C ASP A 67 -10.23 21.28 -7.72
N ASP A 68 -11.19 21.73 -8.52
CA ASP A 68 -11.14 23.00 -9.25
C ASP A 68 -11.02 24.23 -8.31
N ASP A 69 -11.41 24.09 -7.04
CA ASP A 69 -11.28 25.11 -6.00
C ASP A 69 -9.92 25.03 -5.26
N GLY A 70 -9.05 24.10 -5.67
CA GLY A 70 -7.73 23.88 -5.08
C GLY A 70 -7.75 23.10 -3.77
N VAL A 71 -8.86 22.45 -3.41
CA VAL A 71 -9.00 21.72 -2.15
C VAL A 71 -8.60 20.26 -2.33
N PHE A 72 -7.82 19.75 -1.38
CA PHE A 72 -7.51 18.33 -1.26
C PHE A 72 -7.75 17.84 0.16
N LYS A 73 -8.04 16.55 0.29
CA LYS A 73 -8.37 15.92 1.57
C LYS A 73 -7.67 14.58 1.67
N ARG A 74 -7.14 14.27 2.85
CA ARG A 74 -6.55 12.97 3.15
C ARG A 74 -6.95 12.55 4.56
N LEU A 75 -7.58 11.38 4.66
CA LEU A 75 -7.72 10.70 5.93
C LEU A 75 -6.43 9.91 6.20
N ILE A 76 -5.70 10.32 7.24
CA ILE A 76 -4.45 9.72 7.68
C ILE A 76 -4.77 8.63 8.70
N HIS A 77 -4.46 7.40 8.35
CA HIS A 77 -4.67 6.23 9.20
C HIS A 77 -3.32 5.71 9.74
N PRO A 78 -3.30 5.05 10.92
CA PRO A 78 -2.10 4.48 11.49
C PRO A 78 -1.48 3.39 10.62
N PRO A 79 -0.14 3.36 10.44
CA PRO A 79 0.55 2.17 10.01
C PRO A 79 0.46 1.12 11.12
N LEU A 80 0.49 -0.15 10.74
CA LEU A 80 0.34 -1.24 11.70
C LEU A 80 1.68 -1.57 12.38
N PRO A 81 1.70 -1.98 13.66
CA PRO A 81 0.55 -2.38 14.47
C PRO A 81 -0.35 -1.23 14.97
N SER A 82 0.15 0.00 15.04
CA SER A 82 -0.60 1.23 15.34
C SER A 82 0.35 2.43 15.20
N PHE A 83 -0.17 3.67 15.31
CA PHE A 83 0.72 4.81 15.55
C PHE A 83 1.44 4.62 16.89
N LYS A 84 2.75 4.89 16.91
CA LYS A 84 3.52 5.00 18.14
C LYS A 84 3.07 6.26 18.89
N ASP A 85 3.21 6.27 20.20
CA ASP A 85 2.98 7.50 20.96
C ASP A 85 3.98 8.58 20.55
N GLY A 86 3.50 9.81 20.41
CA GLY A 86 4.33 10.98 20.10
C GLY A 86 3.72 11.91 19.06
N THR A 87 4.48 12.94 18.69
CA THR A 87 4.04 13.99 17.77
C THR A 87 4.41 13.66 16.32
N TYR A 88 3.39 13.54 15.49
CA TYR A 88 3.50 13.33 14.06
C TYR A 88 3.45 14.67 13.33
N THR A 89 4.18 14.76 12.22
CA THR A 89 4.23 15.94 11.37
C THR A 89 3.71 15.60 9.98
N VAL A 90 2.75 16.37 9.48
CA VAL A 90 2.25 16.26 8.11
C VAL A 90 2.75 17.45 7.32
N ILE A 91 3.42 17.19 6.20
CA ILE A 91 3.92 18.21 5.27
C ILE A 91 3.16 18.07 3.96
N ALA A 92 2.75 19.19 3.37
CA ALA A 92 2.27 19.25 1.99
C ALA A 92 3.21 20.09 1.14
N SER A 93 3.58 19.57 -0.02
CA SER A 93 4.46 20.23 -0.99
C SER A 93 3.91 20.09 -2.41
N HIS A 94 4.24 21.06 -3.26
CA HIS A 94 3.87 21.05 -4.67
C HIS A 94 5.00 21.66 -5.51
N GLU A 95 5.22 21.15 -6.72
CA GLU A 95 6.32 21.59 -7.61
C GLU A 95 6.27 23.08 -7.94
N ASP A 96 5.07 23.60 -8.20
CA ASP A 96 4.86 25.01 -8.54
C ASP A 96 4.93 25.96 -7.33
N THR A 97 5.21 25.43 -6.12
CA THR A 97 5.31 26.23 -4.88
C THR A 97 6.67 26.03 -4.22
N GLU A 98 7.39 27.11 -3.91
CA GLU A 98 8.63 27.02 -3.12
C GLU A 98 8.36 26.77 -1.62
N LYS A 99 7.16 27.11 -1.14
CA LYS A 99 6.76 26.97 0.27
C LYS A 99 5.91 25.74 0.49
N THR A 100 6.19 25.02 1.58
CA THR A 100 5.39 23.89 2.06
C THR A 100 4.46 24.30 3.19
N ALA A 101 3.33 23.59 3.33
CA ALA A 101 2.47 23.71 4.50
C ALA A 101 2.76 22.56 5.47
N GLN A 102 2.65 22.84 6.77
CA GLN A 102 2.88 21.84 7.82
C GLN A 102 1.85 21.94 8.94
N ILE A 103 1.39 20.78 9.42
CA ILE A 103 0.60 20.64 10.64
C ILE A 103 1.14 19.49 11.49
N GLN A 104 0.71 19.43 12.75
CA GLN A 104 1.07 18.37 13.69
C GLN A 104 -0.15 17.83 14.41
N PHE A 105 -0.10 16.56 14.78
CA PHE A 105 -1.03 15.92 15.70
C PHE A 105 -0.25 14.99 16.64
N THR A 106 -0.76 14.81 17.85
CA THR A 106 -0.14 13.93 18.85
C THR A 106 -0.94 12.64 18.97
N VAL A 107 -0.22 11.53 19.03
CA VAL A 107 -0.80 10.21 19.29
C VAL A 107 -0.55 9.84 20.74
N ILE A 108 -1.59 9.40 21.43
CA ILE A 108 -1.55 8.92 22.81
C ILE A 108 -2.17 7.51 22.93
N GLY A 109 -1.82 6.77 23.98
CA GLY A 109 -2.54 5.55 24.34
C GLY A 109 -2.14 4.30 23.57
N SER A 110 -0.89 4.19 23.10
CA SER A 110 -0.32 2.92 22.63
C SER A 110 -0.07 1.98 23.83
N THR A 111 -1.12 1.60 24.56
CA THR A 111 -1.03 0.60 25.63
C THR A 111 -0.98 -0.81 25.05
N ILE A 112 0.12 -1.14 24.36
CA ILE A 112 0.63 -2.51 24.49
C ILE A 112 1.21 -2.61 25.89
N SER A 113 0.43 -3.15 26.82
CA SER A 113 0.99 -3.65 28.07
C SER A 113 2.08 -4.65 27.70
N PRO A 114 3.31 -4.52 28.22
CA PRO A 114 4.28 -5.59 28.13
C PRO A 114 3.77 -6.69 29.06
N THR A 115 2.93 -7.59 28.54
CA THR A 115 2.70 -8.86 29.20
C THR A 115 4.05 -9.55 29.23
N LYS A 116 4.72 -9.48 30.39
CA LYS A 116 5.69 -10.48 30.80
C LYS A 116 4.97 -11.83 30.74
N SER A 117 5.06 -12.51 29.60
CA SER A 117 4.89 -13.95 29.57
C SER A 117 6.00 -14.54 30.43
N PRO A 118 5.70 -15.44 31.39
CA PRO A 118 6.73 -16.21 32.04
C PRO A 118 7.48 -16.98 30.96
N ILE A 119 8.81 -16.90 30.99
CA ILE A 119 9.67 -17.76 30.19
C ILE A 119 9.33 -19.20 30.56
N GLN A 120 8.71 -19.93 29.64
CA GLN A 120 8.68 -21.37 29.68
C GLN A 120 9.19 -21.88 28.34
N SER A 121 10.41 -22.42 28.41
CA SER A 121 11.17 -23.07 27.35
C SER A 121 10.30 -24.02 26.56
N GLN A 122 10.33 -23.91 25.22
CA GLN A 122 9.81 -24.96 24.34
C GLN A 122 10.78 -25.19 23.18
N ASP A 123 10.99 -26.49 22.95
CA ASP A 123 11.65 -27.14 21.83
C ASP A 123 11.17 -26.62 20.45
N PRO A 124 11.96 -26.84 19.37
CA PRO A 124 11.60 -26.41 18.04
C PRO A 124 10.53 -27.33 17.42
N ASP A 125 9.75 -26.78 16.49
CA ASP A 125 8.58 -27.33 15.77
C ASP A 125 7.25 -27.36 16.52
N MET A 126 6.49 -26.26 16.43
CA MET A 126 5.07 -26.29 16.03
C MET A 126 4.73 -25.01 15.24
N ILE A 127 4.27 -25.19 14.00
CA ILE A 127 3.69 -24.16 13.14
C ILE A 127 2.38 -23.72 13.78
N ASP A 128 2.25 -22.42 14.10
CA ASP A 128 1.03 -21.78 14.59
C ASP A 128 0.03 -21.65 13.42
N ASP A 129 -0.71 -22.73 13.13
CA ASP A 129 -1.80 -22.73 12.14
C ASP A 129 -3.13 -22.38 12.82
N LYS A 130 -3.19 -21.16 13.37
CA LYS A 130 -4.48 -20.56 13.72
C LYS A 130 -5.08 -19.97 12.44
N PRO A 131 -6.31 -20.34 12.02
CA PRO A 131 -6.89 -19.80 10.80
C PRO A 131 -7.09 -18.29 10.94
N SER A 132 -6.40 -17.51 10.11
CA SER A 132 -6.63 -16.08 9.96
C SER A 132 -8.06 -15.83 9.46
N ALA A 133 -8.75 -14.87 10.07
CA ALA A 133 -10.06 -14.36 9.67
C ALA A 133 -10.04 -13.61 8.32
N ILE A 134 -8.83 -13.31 7.82
CA ILE A 134 -8.56 -12.75 6.49
C ILE A 134 -7.73 -13.75 5.68
N THR A 135 -8.11 -13.96 4.41
CA THR A 135 -7.32 -14.71 3.43
C THR A 135 -6.60 -13.75 2.51
N LEU A 136 -5.48 -14.18 1.94
CA LEU A 136 -4.69 -13.37 1.04
C LEU A 136 -4.07 -14.24 -0.06
N SER A 137 -4.11 -13.76 -1.29
CA SER A 137 -3.48 -14.37 -2.45
C SER A 137 -2.99 -13.29 -3.40
N THR A 138 -1.99 -13.62 -4.19
CA THR A 138 -1.38 -12.70 -5.15
C THR A 138 -1.34 -13.30 -6.53
N GLU A 139 -1.79 -12.54 -7.51
CA GLU A 139 -1.63 -12.86 -8.91
C GLU A 139 -0.63 -11.89 -9.53
N THR A 140 0.38 -12.43 -10.19
CA THR A 140 1.45 -11.67 -10.82
C THR A 140 1.71 -12.21 -12.22
N THR A 141 1.99 -11.31 -13.16
CA THR A 141 2.33 -11.68 -14.54
C THR A 141 3.80 -11.43 -14.77
N PHE A 142 4.49 -12.41 -15.36
CA PHE A 142 5.92 -12.28 -15.67
C PHE A 142 6.16 -11.10 -16.62
N GLY A 143 7.08 -10.21 -16.24
CA GLY A 143 7.41 -9.02 -17.03
C GLY A 143 6.42 -7.86 -16.89
N ASP A 144 5.41 -7.98 -16.04
CA ASP A 144 4.52 -6.89 -15.64
C ASP A 144 4.98 -6.31 -14.28
N ASN A 145 4.55 -5.08 -14.02
CA ASN A 145 4.78 -4.35 -12.78
C ASN A 145 3.53 -4.31 -11.90
N LYS A 146 2.49 -5.07 -12.26
CA LYS A 146 1.23 -5.17 -11.51
C LYS A 146 1.24 -6.42 -10.65
N ILE A 147 1.00 -6.22 -9.36
CA ILE A 147 0.74 -7.27 -8.39
C ILE A 147 -0.72 -7.12 -7.97
N ILE A 148 -1.56 -8.07 -8.39
CA ILE A 148 -2.97 -8.10 -8.00
C ILE A 148 -3.05 -8.86 -6.68
N VAL A 149 -3.61 -8.22 -5.66
CA VAL A 149 -3.80 -8.81 -4.34
C VAL A 149 -5.29 -9.02 -4.13
N THR A 150 -5.69 -10.26 -3.84
CA THR A 150 -7.08 -10.65 -3.60
C THR A 150 -7.22 -11.38 -2.28
N GLY A 151 -8.42 -11.36 -1.73
CA GLY A 151 -8.74 -12.14 -0.55
C GLY A 151 -10.18 -11.97 -0.10
N SER A 152 -10.48 -12.58 1.03
CA SER A 152 -11.78 -12.51 1.69
C SER A 152 -11.60 -12.28 3.19
N THR A 153 -12.54 -11.58 3.80
CA THR A 153 -12.59 -11.38 5.25
C THR A 153 -14.04 -11.52 5.77
N ILE A 154 -14.17 -11.74 7.07
CA ILE A 154 -15.47 -11.79 7.76
C ILE A 154 -16.07 -10.41 8.06
N SER A 155 -15.28 -9.32 8.00
CA SER A 155 -15.76 -7.95 8.27
C SER A 155 -15.85 -7.15 6.98
N SER A 156 -17.04 -6.67 6.64
CA SER A 156 -17.30 -5.80 5.47
C SER A 156 -17.34 -4.30 5.83
N THR A 157 -17.20 -3.96 7.11
CA THR A 157 -17.31 -2.57 7.58
C THR A 157 -15.96 -1.96 7.99
N THR A 158 -14.93 -2.78 8.10
CA THR A 158 -13.58 -2.35 8.49
C THR A 158 -12.69 -2.38 7.28
N ASP A 159 -11.96 -1.30 7.02
CA ASP A 159 -11.00 -1.26 5.91
C ASP A 159 -9.82 -2.20 6.18
N ILE A 160 -9.31 -2.80 5.11
CA ILE A 160 -8.09 -3.58 5.11
C ILE A 160 -6.95 -2.67 4.70
N THR A 161 -5.91 -2.63 5.52
CA THR A 161 -4.66 -1.93 5.21
C THR A 161 -3.64 -2.93 4.70
N PHE A 162 -3.08 -2.64 3.52
CA PHE A 162 -1.94 -3.33 2.95
C PHE A 162 -0.68 -2.55 3.23
N THR A 163 0.35 -3.22 3.72
CA THR A 163 1.71 -2.68 3.79
C THR A 163 2.66 -3.54 2.97
N VAL A 164 3.47 -2.91 2.13
CA VAL A 164 4.53 -3.56 1.37
C VAL A 164 5.86 -3.25 2.02
N THR A 165 6.58 -4.28 2.45
CA THR A 165 7.90 -4.15 3.09
C THR A 165 8.97 -4.79 2.20
N SER A 166 10.10 -4.12 2.04
CA SER A 166 11.24 -4.61 1.26
C SER A 166 11.98 -5.75 1.98
N PRO A 167 12.86 -6.49 1.28
CA PRO A 167 13.71 -7.51 1.88
C PRO A 167 14.56 -7.00 3.05
N ASN A 168 14.96 -5.72 2.99
CA ASN A 168 15.76 -5.06 4.03
C ASN A 168 14.91 -4.48 5.17
N GLY A 169 13.60 -4.70 5.17
CA GLY A 169 12.68 -4.25 6.21
C GLY A 169 12.14 -2.83 6.02
N ASN A 170 12.46 -2.15 4.91
CA ASN A 170 11.96 -0.80 4.65
C ASN A 170 10.51 -0.82 4.18
N LEU A 171 9.69 0.11 4.66
CA LEU A 171 8.33 0.28 4.15
C LEU A 171 8.36 0.92 2.75
N ILE A 172 7.64 0.31 1.81
CA ILE A 172 7.64 0.69 0.40
C ILE A 172 6.34 1.36 0.01
N SER A 173 5.22 0.81 0.44
CA SER A 173 3.90 1.31 0.07
C SER A 173 2.85 0.92 1.12
N ILE A 174 1.82 1.75 1.22
CA ILE A 174 0.60 1.47 1.98
C ILE A 174 -0.59 1.67 1.05
N ALA A 175 -1.50 0.70 1.03
CA ALA A 175 -2.78 0.81 0.35
C ALA A 175 -3.92 0.44 1.31
N GLN A 176 -5.13 0.88 1.01
CA GLN A 176 -6.32 0.49 1.76
C GLN A 176 -7.45 0.11 0.81
N VAL A 177 -8.26 -0.87 1.22
CA VAL A 177 -9.48 -1.25 0.51
C VAL A 177 -10.59 -1.52 1.52
N THR A 178 -11.78 -1.03 1.22
CA THR A 178 -13.00 -1.45 1.92
C THR A 178 -13.49 -2.75 1.28
N PRO A 179 -13.66 -3.85 2.03
CA PRO A 179 -14.20 -5.08 1.47
C PRO A 179 -15.62 -4.91 0.93
N GLY A 180 -15.98 -5.75 -0.04
CA GLY A 180 -17.36 -5.88 -0.51
C GLY A 180 -18.31 -6.35 0.59
N THR A 181 -19.61 -6.28 0.32
CA THR A 181 -20.63 -6.77 1.27
C THR A 181 -20.56 -8.28 1.53
N ASP A 182 -19.94 -9.02 0.61
CA ASP A 182 -19.60 -10.44 0.69
C ASP A 182 -18.25 -10.71 1.37
N GLY A 183 -17.52 -9.65 1.76
CA GLY A 183 -16.21 -9.74 2.40
C GLY A 183 -15.05 -9.92 1.43
N GLU A 184 -15.30 -9.95 0.11
CA GLU A 184 -14.24 -10.05 -0.90
C GLU A 184 -13.56 -8.70 -1.13
N PHE A 185 -12.27 -8.73 -1.47
CA PHE A 185 -11.53 -7.53 -1.83
C PHE A 185 -10.48 -7.81 -2.90
N SER A 186 -10.15 -6.77 -3.66
CA SER A 186 -9.07 -6.77 -4.65
C SER A 186 -8.39 -5.41 -4.65
N THR A 187 -7.06 -5.41 -4.69
CA THR A 187 -6.26 -4.21 -4.85
C THR A 187 -5.08 -4.46 -5.78
N GLU A 188 -4.65 -3.41 -6.49
CA GLU A 188 -3.50 -3.44 -7.39
C GLU A 188 -2.33 -2.71 -6.74
N ILE A 189 -1.18 -3.38 -6.64
CA ILE A 189 0.08 -2.79 -6.20
C ILE A 189 1.00 -2.69 -7.42
N ILE A 190 1.43 -1.46 -7.72
CA ILE A 190 2.40 -1.21 -8.78
C ILE A 190 3.81 -1.33 -8.21
N SER A 191 4.57 -2.31 -8.69
CA SER A 191 5.99 -2.47 -8.41
C SER A 191 6.84 -1.60 -9.34
N GLY A 192 8.07 -1.29 -8.92
CA GLY A 192 9.00 -0.46 -9.67
C GLY A 192 9.08 0.99 -9.16
N GLY A 193 10.09 1.73 -9.63
CA GLY A 193 10.42 3.07 -9.12
C GLY A 193 11.49 3.05 -8.02
N GLN A 194 11.77 4.21 -7.43
CA GLN A 194 12.97 4.41 -6.60
C GLN A 194 12.98 3.63 -5.28
N LEU A 195 11.83 3.13 -4.84
CA LEU A 195 11.67 2.37 -3.59
C LEU A 195 11.78 0.84 -3.82
N TRP A 196 11.65 0.36 -5.07
CA TRP A 196 11.69 -1.06 -5.44
C TRP A 196 13.05 -1.46 -6.03
N LYS A 197 14.14 -1.15 -5.31
CA LYS A 197 15.53 -1.33 -5.80
C LYS A 197 16.18 -2.63 -5.36
N GLU A 198 15.64 -3.28 -4.34
CA GLU A 198 16.24 -4.45 -3.74
C GLU A 198 15.73 -5.69 -4.44
N ASP A 199 16.62 -6.60 -4.80
CA ASP A 199 16.20 -7.93 -5.23
C ASP A 199 15.85 -8.77 -3.99
N GLY A 200 14.80 -9.59 -4.09
CA GLY A 200 14.37 -10.52 -3.05
C GLY A 200 12.87 -10.50 -2.76
N PHE A 201 12.49 -11.05 -1.62
CA PHE A 201 11.09 -11.19 -1.21
C PHE A 201 10.57 -9.91 -0.55
N TYR A 202 9.65 -9.25 -1.24
CA TYR A 202 8.82 -8.20 -0.67
C TYR A 202 7.65 -8.85 0.07
N THR A 203 7.35 -8.37 1.27
CA THR A 203 6.24 -8.87 2.07
C THR A 203 5.05 -7.93 1.95
N ILE A 204 3.96 -8.43 1.40
CA ILE A 204 2.66 -7.75 1.38
C ILE A 204 1.88 -8.26 2.58
N THR A 205 1.49 -7.36 3.48
CA THR A 205 0.72 -7.70 4.67
C THR A 205 -0.64 -7.02 4.58
N ALA A 206 -1.70 -7.81 4.54
CA ALA A 206 -3.07 -7.36 4.74
C ALA A 206 -3.41 -7.43 6.22
N ASN A 207 -4.04 -6.40 6.75
CA ASN A 207 -4.48 -6.40 8.14
C ASN A 207 -5.74 -5.55 8.31
N GLN A 208 -6.66 -6.06 9.12
CA GLN A 208 -7.96 -5.49 9.34
C GLN A 208 -8.24 -5.39 10.85
N GLY A 209 -8.09 -4.19 11.41
CA GLY A 209 -8.28 -3.96 12.86
C GLY A 209 -7.06 -4.39 13.70
N LEU A 210 -7.32 -4.88 14.92
CA LEU A 210 -6.30 -5.02 15.98
C LEU A 210 -5.94 -6.45 16.35
N SER A 211 -6.79 -7.41 16.01
CA SER A 211 -6.54 -8.81 16.33
C SER A 211 -5.54 -9.39 15.34
N SER A 212 -4.56 -10.14 15.83
CA SER A 212 -3.62 -10.87 14.98
C SER A 212 -4.31 -11.87 14.05
N GLU A 213 -5.54 -12.30 14.38
CA GLU A 213 -6.37 -13.16 13.54
C GLU A 213 -6.80 -12.46 12.25
N HIS A 214 -6.82 -11.13 12.20
CA HIS A 214 -7.22 -10.37 11.02
C HIS A 214 -6.01 -9.84 10.25
N LYS A 215 -4.87 -10.53 10.37
CA LYS A 215 -3.63 -10.21 9.69
C LYS A 215 -3.16 -11.41 8.88
N GLN A 216 -2.82 -11.17 7.62
CA GLN A 216 -2.23 -12.18 6.74
C GLN A 216 -1.14 -11.55 5.88
N SER A 217 -0.08 -12.31 5.62
CA SER A 217 1.02 -11.87 4.77
C SER A 217 1.27 -12.84 3.64
N VAL A 218 1.72 -12.30 2.51
CA VAL A 218 2.14 -13.03 1.32
C VAL A 218 3.44 -12.41 0.82
N GLN A 219 4.31 -13.23 0.23
CA GLN A 219 5.59 -12.77 -0.29
C GLN A 219 5.57 -12.78 -1.81
N VAL A 220 6.13 -11.71 -2.39
CA VAL A 220 6.32 -11.58 -3.84
C VAL A 220 7.81 -11.36 -4.07
N GLU A 221 8.40 -12.17 -4.94
CA GLU A 221 9.80 -12.04 -5.29
C GLU A 221 9.99 -11.02 -6.42
N ILE A 222 10.95 -10.12 -6.24
CA ILE A 222 11.41 -9.18 -7.26
C ILE A 222 12.86 -9.53 -7.60
N SER A 223 13.17 -9.65 -8.89
CA SER A 223 14.53 -9.87 -9.37
C SER A 223 14.83 -8.99 -10.58
N ASN A 224 15.94 -8.25 -10.52
CA ASN A 224 16.34 -7.26 -11.52
C ASN A 224 15.21 -6.25 -11.83
N GLY A 225 14.46 -5.85 -10.80
CA GLY A 225 13.34 -4.91 -10.92
C GLY A 225 12.08 -5.47 -11.59
N VAL A 226 12.00 -6.79 -11.83
CA VAL A 226 10.83 -7.46 -12.42
C VAL A 226 10.20 -8.39 -11.39
N VAL A 227 8.86 -8.47 -11.39
CA VAL A 227 8.10 -9.40 -10.55
C VAL A 227 8.31 -10.85 -11.02
N VAL A 228 8.68 -11.72 -10.09
CA VAL A 228 8.80 -13.16 -10.30
C VAL A 228 7.53 -13.83 -9.77
N PRO A 229 6.75 -14.54 -10.61
CA PRO A 229 5.55 -15.21 -10.16
C PRO A 229 5.82 -16.32 -9.13
N GLU A 230 4.82 -16.63 -8.31
CA GLU A 230 4.85 -17.64 -7.24
C GLU A 230 5.10 -19.08 -7.73
N PHE A 231 4.87 -19.35 -9.02
CA PHE A 231 5.26 -20.60 -9.67
C PHE A 231 6.73 -20.63 -10.10
N GLY A 232 7.42 -19.51 -9.96
CA GLY A 232 8.79 -19.29 -10.37
C GLY A 232 9.05 -19.62 -11.84
N PRO A 233 10.28 -19.39 -12.32
CA PRO A 233 10.72 -19.91 -13.60
C PRO A 233 10.67 -21.45 -13.66
N ILE A 234 10.80 -22.11 -12.49
CA ILE A 234 10.90 -23.57 -12.39
C ILE A 234 9.56 -24.25 -12.71
N ALA A 235 8.44 -23.85 -12.09
CA ALA A 235 7.19 -24.53 -12.38
C ALA A 235 6.66 -24.17 -13.77
N VAL A 236 6.99 -22.99 -14.31
CA VAL A 236 6.76 -22.67 -15.73
C VAL A 236 7.57 -23.59 -16.65
N MET A 237 8.86 -23.83 -16.33
CA MET A 237 9.69 -24.75 -17.11
C MET A 237 9.14 -26.19 -17.06
N ILE A 238 8.69 -26.64 -15.89
CA ILE A 238 8.05 -27.95 -15.72
C ILE A 238 6.73 -28.02 -16.51
N LEU A 239 5.90 -26.98 -16.46
CA LEU A 239 4.64 -26.88 -17.20
C LEU A 239 4.88 -26.96 -18.71
N VAL A 240 5.86 -26.21 -19.23
CA VAL A 240 6.24 -26.23 -20.65
C VAL A 240 6.71 -27.64 -21.07
N VAL A 241 7.58 -28.27 -20.28
CA VAL A 241 8.07 -29.64 -20.55
C VAL A 241 6.92 -30.66 -20.51
N ALA A 242 5.98 -30.52 -19.58
CA ALA A 242 4.81 -31.39 -19.46
C ALA A 242 3.90 -31.28 -20.70
N ILE A 243 3.59 -30.06 -21.15
CA ILE A 243 2.78 -29.82 -22.35
C ILE A 243 3.45 -30.42 -23.58
N ILE A 244 4.75 -30.20 -23.77
CA ILE A 244 5.53 -30.77 -24.89
C ILE A 244 5.48 -32.31 -24.86
N SER A 245 5.60 -32.92 -23.69
CA SER A 245 5.57 -34.38 -23.53
C SER A 245 4.21 -34.97 -23.89
N ILE A 246 3.11 -34.33 -23.47
CA ILE A 246 1.74 -34.76 -23.80
C ILE A 246 1.51 -34.67 -25.31
N ILE A 247 1.93 -33.59 -25.96
CA ILE A 247 1.81 -33.43 -27.42
C ILE A 247 2.65 -34.48 -28.14
N ALA A 248 3.88 -34.73 -27.70
CA ALA A 248 4.77 -35.72 -28.31
C ALA A 248 4.23 -37.16 -28.15
N VAL A 249 3.65 -37.51 -26.99
CA VAL A 249 3.06 -38.84 -26.77
C VAL A 249 1.72 -38.99 -27.50
N SER A 250 0.84 -37.98 -27.44
CA SER A 250 -0.48 -38.02 -28.10
C SER A 250 -0.36 -38.03 -29.63
N SER A 251 0.56 -37.25 -30.21
CA SER A 251 0.82 -37.27 -31.66
C SER A 251 1.37 -38.61 -32.14
N LYS A 252 2.06 -39.37 -31.28
CA LYS A 252 2.60 -40.70 -31.59
C LYS A 252 1.64 -41.84 -31.23
N SER A 253 0.66 -41.60 -30.36
CA SER A 253 -0.33 -42.58 -29.92
C SER A 253 -1.51 -42.64 -30.89
N ARG A 254 -1.33 -43.31 -32.03
CA ARG A 254 -2.46 -43.88 -32.77
C ARG A 254 -3.02 -45.03 -31.93
N LEU A 255 -4.00 -44.75 -31.06
CA LEU A 255 -4.74 -45.78 -30.33
C LEU A 255 -5.47 -46.67 -31.36
N SER A 256 -4.86 -47.79 -31.73
CA SER A 256 -5.56 -48.88 -32.41
C SER A 256 -6.45 -49.56 -31.37
N ILE A 257 -7.62 -48.97 -31.13
CA ILE A 257 -8.70 -49.62 -30.38
C ILE A 257 -9.24 -50.69 -31.33
N ILE A 258 -8.70 -51.91 -31.21
CA ILE A 258 -9.27 -53.09 -31.88
C ILE A 258 -10.60 -53.37 -31.19
N PRO A 259 -11.75 -53.26 -31.88
CA PRO A 259 -13.01 -53.71 -31.32
C PRO A 259 -12.98 -55.24 -31.28
N ARG A 260 -13.23 -55.82 -30.11
CA ARG A 260 -13.53 -57.25 -30.02
C ARG A 260 -15.04 -57.45 -30.11
N TYR A 261 -15.40 -58.06 -31.24
CA TYR A 261 -16.68 -58.66 -31.65
C TYR A 261 -17.92 -57.79 -31.64
#